data_AF-A0A928ZGH3-F1
#
_entry.id   AF-A0A928ZGH3-F1
#
_cell.length_a   1.000
_cell.length_b   1.000
_cell.length_c   1.000
_cell.angle_alpha   90.00
_cell.angle_beta   90.00
_cell.angle_gamma   90.00
#
_symmetry.space_group_name_H-M   'P 1'
#
loop_
_entity.id
_entity.type
_entity.pdbx_description
1 polymer ?
#
loop_
_entity_poly.entity_id
_entity_poly.type
_entity_poly.pdbx_seq_one_letter_code
_entity_poly.pdbx_strand_id
1 'polypeptide(L)'
;MTRNIVWWAILIIFIAFLPNAPYILTDSIHIIELSPDYPIWAVSLILIPQYVLFIVAGFEAYVISLTQLDNYLTNVTAKKSFLVRAIAHGLCVVGIYLGRLHRFNSWDLITKPGKVMVTTWLDLLDVWKLSSMAIAFALIWLLSELIKLVNHRIRLTKN
;
A
#
# COMPACT_ATOMS: atom_id res chain seq x y z
N MET A 1 10.69 21.30 14.07
CA MET A 1 10.01 21.84 12.88
C MET A 1 8.51 21.63 13.05
N THR A 2 7.77 22.70 13.32
CA THR A 2 6.31 22.67 13.53
C THR A 2 5.62 22.28 12.24
N ARG A 3 5.02 21.08 12.20
CA ARG A 3 4.25 20.61 11.05
C ARG A 3 2.96 21.43 10.97
N ASN A 4 2.96 22.41 10.07
CA ASN A 4 1.82 23.30 9.86
C ASN A 4 0.66 22.55 9.16
N ILE A 5 -0.55 23.09 9.23
CA ILE A 5 -1.77 22.48 8.67
C ILE A 5 -1.63 22.13 7.18
N VAL A 6 -0.87 22.95 6.45
CA VAL A 6 -0.53 22.73 5.03
C VAL A 6 0.26 21.43 4.83
N TRP A 7 1.15 21.08 5.76
CA TRP A 7 1.92 19.84 5.69
C TRP A 7 1.01 18.61 5.83
N TRP A 8 0.04 18.67 6.75
CA TRP A 8 -0.95 17.62 6.91
C TRP A 8 -1.92 17.54 5.73
N ALA A 9 -2.32 18.68 5.17
CA ALA A 9 -3.14 18.73 3.96
C ALA A 9 -2.41 18.11 2.75
N ILE A 10 -1.13 18.44 2.55
CA ILE A 10 -0.29 17.85 1.49
C ILE A 10 -0.11 16.35 1.73
N LEU A 11 0.11 15.91 2.97
CA LEU A 11 0.23 14.49 3.29
C LEU A 11 -1.08 13.73 3.05
N ILE A 12 -2.23 14.33 3.38
CA ILE A 12 -3.55 13.75 3.09
C ILE A 12 -3.79 13.66 1.59
N ILE A 13 -3.49 14.72 0.83
CA ILE A 13 -3.59 14.72 -0.64
C ILE A 13 -2.64 13.69 -1.24
N PHE A 14 -1.40 13.61 -0.76
CA PHE A 14 -0.41 12.65 -1.21
C PHE A 14 -0.87 11.21 -0.95
N ILE A 15 -1.34 10.91 0.26
CA ILE A 15 -1.90 9.60 0.62
C ILE A 15 -3.16 9.28 -0.21
N ALA A 16 -4.03 10.28 -0.45
CA ALA A 16 -5.24 10.10 -1.24
C ALA A 16 -4.96 9.84 -2.74
N PHE A 17 -3.90 10.43 -3.29
CA PHE A 17 -3.47 10.23 -4.67
C PHE A 17 -2.52 9.04 -4.88
N LEU A 18 -1.88 8.54 -3.82
CA LEU A 18 -1.00 7.36 -3.88
C LEU A 18 -1.66 6.12 -4.50
N PRO A 19 -2.92 5.75 -4.18
CA PRO A 19 -3.62 4.64 -4.82
C PRO A 19 -4.21 4.98 -6.20
N ASN A 20 -4.23 6.26 -6.59
CA ASN A 20 -4.73 6.70 -7.90
C ASN A 20 -3.72 6.45 -9.03
N ALA A 21 -2.42 6.36 -8.71
CA ALA A 21 -1.37 6.00 -9.67
C ALA A 21 -1.49 4.54 -10.19
N PRO A 22 -1.77 3.53 -9.35
CA PRO A 22 -2.22 2.22 -9.82
C PRO A 22 -3.45 2.27 -10.73
N TYR A 23 -4.38 3.21 -10.51
CA TYR A 23 -5.64 3.29 -11.25
C TYR A 23 -5.46 3.72 -12.70
N ILE A 24 -4.66 4.76 -12.95
CA ILE A 24 -4.25 5.18 -14.31
C ILE A 24 -3.51 4.05 -15.03
N LEU A 25 -2.70 3.29 -14.27
CA LEU A 25 -1.98 2.14 -14.79
C LEU A 25 -2.96 1.02 -15.19
N THR A 26 -3.95 0.71 -14.35
CA THR A 26 -4.97 -0.31 -14.66
C THR A 26 -5.94 0.10 -15.77
N ASP A 27 -6.21 1.40 -15.94
CA ASP A 27 -7.04 1.91 -17.04
C ASP A 27 -6.34 1.71 -18.40
N SER A 28 -4.99 1.69 -18.40
CA SER A 28 -4.21 1.29 -19.58
C SER A 28 -4.45 -0.17 -19.97
N ILE A 29 -4.80 -1.06 -19.03
CA ILE A 29 -5.20 -2.45 -19.32
C ILE A 29 -6.60 -2.50 -19.94
N HIS A 30 -7.53 -1.64 -19.53
CA HIS A 30 -8.83 -1.54 -20.20
C HIS A 30 -8.72 -0.97 -21.62
N ILE A 31 -7.78 -0.05 -21.89
CA ILE A 31 -7.45 0.38 -23.27
C ILE A 31 -6.89 -0.81 -24.10
N ILE A 32 -6.11 -1.70 -23.49
CA ILE A 32 -5.59 -2.93 -24.11
C ILE A 32 -6.72 -3.95 -24.37
N GLU A 33 -7.64 -4.14 -23.41
CA GLU A 33 -8.78 -5.06 -23.56
C GLU A 33 -9.81 -4.56 -24.60
N LEU A 34 -10.01 -3.24 -24.72
CA LEU A 34 -10.84 -2.65 -25.78
C LEU A 34 -10.16 -2.58 -27.15
N SER A 35 -8.85 -2.89 -27.23
CA SER A 35 -8.07 -2.87 -28.48
C SER A 35 -7.68 -4.30 -28.90
N PRO A 36 -8.48 -4.98 -29.73
CA PRO A 36 -8.23 -6.38 -30.12
C PRO A 36 -6.85 -6.65 -30.75
N ASP A 37 -6.18 -5.62 -31.26
CA ASP A 37 -4.86 -5.70 -31.90
C ASP A 37 -3.68 -5.28 -31.02
N TYR A 38 -3.87 -5.20 -29.69
CA TYR A 38 -2.76 -4.75 -28.84
C TYR A 38 -1.60 -5.76 -28.85
N PRO A 39 -0.36 -5.34 -29.19
CA PRO A 39 0.73 -6.27 -29.39
C PRO A 39 1.14 -6.97 -28.09
N ILE A 40 1.11 -8.31 -28.10
CA ILE A 40 1.53 -9.16 -26.97
C ILE A 40 2.96 -8.84 -26.52
N TRP A 41 3.85 -8.50 -27.45
CA TRP A 41 5.23 -8.11 -27.14
C TRP A 41 5.29 -6.83 -26.30
N ALA A 42 4.41 -5.85 -26.54
CA ALA A 42 4.38 -4.60 -25.78
C ALA A 42 3.85 -4.84 -24.35
N VAL A 43 2.84 -5.70 -24.19
CA VAL A 43 2.37 -6.12 -22.87
C VAL A 43 3.50 -6.82 -22.10
N SER A 44 4.22 -7.72 -22.77
CA SER A 44 5.22 -8.58 -22.12
C SER A 44 6.53 -7.86 -21.82
N LEU A 45 6.99 -6.96 -22.71
CA LEU A 45 8.29 -6.30 -22.61
C LEU A 45 8.23 -4.88 -22.05
N ILE A 46 7.07 -4.23 -22.08
CA ILE A 46 6.92 -2.85 -21.59
C ILE A 46 6.01 -2.83 -20.37
N LEU A 47 4.78 -3.33 -20.52
CA LEU A 47 3.76 -3.19 -19.49
C LEU A 47 4.14 -3.99 -18.24
N ILE A 48 4.39 -5.30 -18.35
CA ILE A 48 4.73 -6.15 -17.20
C ILE A 48 5.97 -5.62 -16.45
N PRO A 49 7.11 -5.31 -17.11
CA PRO A 49 8.27 -4.74 -16.43
C PRO A 49 7.97 -3.40 -15.75
N GLN A 50 7.19 -2.52 -16.38
CA GLN A 50 6.78 -1.25 -15.79
C GLN A 50 5.96 -1.45 -14.50
N TYR A 51 4.98 -2.38 -14.52
CA TYR A 51 4.21 -2.75 -13.34
C TYR A 51 5.08 -3.33 -12.22
N VAL A 52 6.01 -4.23 -12.57
CA VAL A 52 6.94 -4.82 -11.60
C VAL A 52 7.79 -3.73 -10.96
N LEU A 53 8.36 -2.81 -11.74
CA LEU A 53 9.13 -1.67 -11.23
C LEU A 53 8.28 -0.80 -10.30
N PHE A 54 7.03 -0.52 -10.68
CA PHE A 54 6.13 0.29 -9.86
C PHE A 54 5.80 -0.38 -8.52
N ILE A 55 5.51 -1.68 -8.54
CA ILE A 55 5.24 -2.49 -7.34
C ILE A 55 6.48 -2.51 -6.43
N VAL A 56 7.66 -2.80 -6.98
CA VAL A 56 8.92 -2.84 -6.22
C VAL A 56 9.23 -1.48 -5.61
N ALA A 57 9.16 -0.40 -6.39
CA ALA A 57 9.42 0.95 -5.92
C ALA A 57 8.40 1.38 -4.84
N GLY A 58 7.12 1.09 -5.03
CA GLY A 58 6.08 1.37 -4.05
C GLY A 58 6.28 0.59 -2.75
N PHE A 59 6.67 -0.68 -2.84
CA PHE A 59 6.92 -1.51 -1.68
C PHE A 59 8.20 -1.10 -0.92
N GLU A 60 9.27 -0.71 -1.62
CA GLU A 60 10.45 -0.13 -0.98
C GLU A 60 10.13 1.20 -0.27
N ALA A 61 9.39 2.09 -0.92
CA ALA A 61 8.94 3.34 -0.31
C ALA A 61 8.12 3.09 0.96
N TYR A 62 7.26 2.06 0.95
CA TYR A 62 6.52 1.59 2.12
C TYR A 62 7.44 1.15 3.26
N VAL A 63 8.44 0.31 2.97
CA VAL A 63 9.40 -0.16 3.97
C VAL A 63 10.26 0.97 4.54
N ILE A 64 10.69 1.91 3.70
CA ILE A 64 11.42 3.11 4.13
C ILE A 64 10.55 3.97 5.05
N SER A 65 9.28 4.19 4.69
CA SER A 65 8.33 4.94 5.51
C SER A 65 8.13 4.29 6.90
N LEU A 66 7.96 2.97 6.96
CA LEU A 66 7.88 2.23 8.22
C LEU A 66 9.16 2.33 9.05
N THR A 67 10.33 2.23 8.41
CA THR A 67 11.62 2.35 9.09
C THR A 67 11.81 3.76 9.66
N GLN A 68 11.38 4.78 8.93
CA GLN A 68 11.42 6.17 9.40
C GLN A 68 10.42 6.42 10.53
N LEU A 69 9.25 5.77 10.50
CA LEU A 69 8.28 5.78 11.59
C LEU A 69 8.86 5.11 12.85
N ASP A 70 9.52 3.96 12.71
CA ASP A 70 10.22 3.28 13.80
C ASP A 70 11.31 4.20 14.38
N ASN A 71 12.11 4.86 13.54
CA ASN A 71 13.13 5.83 13.96
C ASN A 71 12.53 7.05 14.69
N TYR A 72 11.37 7.54 14.24
CA TYR A 72 10.68 8.64 14.89
C TYR A 72 10.13 8.25 16.27
N LEU A 73 9.74 6.99 16.44
CA LEU A 73 9.23 6.42 17.68
C LEU A 73 10.32 5.86 18.60
N THR A 74 11.60 6.10 18.32
CA THR A 74 12.75 5.64 19.13
C THR A 74 12.68 6.06 20.60
N ASN A 75 12.02 7.18 20.91
CA ASN A 75 11.82 7.65 22.27
C ASN A 75 10.58 7.03 22.98
N VAL A 76 9.88 6.10 22.33
CA VAL A 76 8.68 5.44 22.85
C VAL A 76 9.01 3.99 23.23
N THR A 77 8.32 3.45 24.24
CA THR A 77 8.47 2.04 24.66
C THR A 77 8.30 1.08 23.48
N ALA A 78 9.15 0.04 23.40
CA ALA A 78 9.12 -0.98 22.35
C ALA A 78 7.71 -1.56 22.07
N LYS A 79 6.89 -1.74 23.11
CA LYS A 79 5.49 -2.20 22.98
C LYS A 79 4.62 -1.25 22.14
N LYS A 80 4.77 0.06 22.31
CA LYS A 80 4.00 1.07 21.57
C LYS A 80 4.48 1.17 20.11
N SER A 81 5.79 1.10 19.87
CA SER A 81 6.35 1.05 18.51
C SER A 81 5.82 -0.17 17.75
N PHE A 82 5.83 -1.35 18.36
CA PHE A 82 5.27 -2.57 17.76
C PHE A 82 3.77 -2.41 17.44
N LEU A 83 2.98 -1.87 18.37
CA LEU A 83 1.54 -1.69 18.17
C LEU A 83 1.23 -0.71 17.02
N VAL A 84 1.97 0.40 16.92
CA VAL A 84 1.83 1.35 15.81
C VAL A 84 2.17 0.67 14.48
N ARG A 85 3.23 -0.16 14.44
CA ARG A 85 3.59 -0.93 13.24
C ARG A 85 2.50 -1.92 12.86
N ALA A 86 1.97 -2.69 13.82
CA ALA A 86 0.85 -3.61 13.61
C ALA A 86 -0.38 -2.91 13.03
N ILE A 87 -0.75 -1.75 13.55
CA ILE A 87 -1.86 -0.95 13.02
C ILE A 87 -1.56 -0.50 11.58
N ALA A 88 -0.35 -0.01 11.30
CA ALA A 88 0.04 0.44 9.96
C ALA A 88 -0.04 -0.69 8.91
N HIS A 89 0.42 -1.89 9.25
CA HIS A 89 0.27 -3.08 8.39
C HIS A 89 -1.22 -3.46 8.21
N GLY A 90 -2.00 -3.41 9.29
CA GLY A 90 -3.43 -3.75 9.25
C GLY A 90 -4.21 -2.81 8.34
N LEU A 91 -3.98 -1.50 8.46
CA LEU A 91 -4.59 -0.49 7.60
C LEU A 91 -4.19 -0.67 6.13
N CYS A 92 -2.93 -1.02 5.86
CA CYS A 92 -2.45 -1.30 4.50
C CYS A 92 -3.19 -2.50 3.88
N VAL A 93 -3.30 -3.61 4.62
CA VAL A 93 -4.01 -4.82 4.18
C VAL A 93 -5.49 -4.53 3.91
N VAL A 94 -6.16 -3.80 4.81
CA VAL A 94 -7.55 -3.39 4.62
C VAL A 94 -7.69 -2.52 3.37
N GLY A 95 -6.78 -1.56 3.16
CA GLY A 95 -6.76 -0.73 1.96
C GLY A 95 -6.60 -1.54 0.68
N ILE A 96 -5.63 -2.47 0.63
CA ILE A 96 -5.42 -3.37 -0.51
C ILE A 96 -6.66 -4.24 -0.76
N TYR A 97 -7.26 -4.77 0.30
CA TYR A 97 -8.45 -5.60 0.22
C TYR A 97 -9.62 -4.83 -0.41
N LEU A 98 -9.90 -3.61 0.09
CA LEU A 98 -10.98 -2.77 -0.40
C LEU A 98 -10.76 -2.35 -1.86
N GLY A 99 -9.54 -1.97 -2.22
CA GLY A 99 -9.18 -1.62 -3.59
C GLY A 99 -9.24 -2.80 -4.55
N ARG A 100 -8.91 -4.02 -4.10
CA ARG A 100 -8.87 -5.20 -4.98
C ARG A 100 -10.23 -5.86 -5.17
N LEU A 101 -11.00 -6.04 -4.10
CA LEU A 101 -12.25 -6.81 -4.16
C LEU A 101 -13.46 -5.95 -4.43
N HIS A 102 -13.49 -4.73 -3.88
CA HIS A 102 -14.60 -3.81 -4.07
C HIS A 102 -14.30 -2.69 -5.07
N ARG A 103 -13.07 -2.63 -5.59
CA ARG A 103 -12.59 -1.55 -6.48
C ARG A 103 -12.83 -0.16 -5.89
N PHE A 104 -12.84 -0.07 -4.56
CA PHE A 104 -13.00 1.21 -3.86
C PHE A 104 -11.72 2.02 -3.98
N ASN A 105 -11.90 3.29 -4.34
CA ASN A 105 -10.80 4.26 -4.38
C ASN A 105 -10.85 5.22 -3.21
N SER A 106 -9.79 6.00 -3.04
CA SER A 106 -9.78 7.16 -2.13
C SER A 106 -10.95 8.12 -2.39
N TRP A 107 -11.43 8.20 -3.63
CA TRP A 107 -12.59 9.00 -3.99
C TRP A 107 -13.91 8.46 -3.42
N ASP A 108 -14.05 7.14 -3.30
CA ASP A 108 -15.23 6.52 -2.67
C ASP A 108 -15.22 6.70 -1.16
N LEU A 109 -14.03 6.80 -0.55
CA LEU A 109 -13.88 7.17 0.86
C LEU A 109 -14.47 8.56 1.16
N ILE A 110 -14.35 9.49 0.22
CA ILE A 110 -14.81 10.88 0.37
C ILE A 110 -16.27 11.02 -0.05
N THR A 111 -16.66 10.40 -1.16
CA THR A 111 -18.01 10.54 -1.72
C THR A 111 -19.04 9.64 -1.05
N LYS A 112 -18.64 8.47 -0.54
CA LYS A 112 -19.53 7.48 0.06
C LYS A 112 -18.90 6.79 1.30
N PRO A 113 -18.45 7.55 2.32
CA PRO A 113 -17.75 7.01 3.48
C PRO A 113 -18.54 5.92 4.21
N GLY A 114 -19.86 6.10 4.36
CA GLY A 114 -20.73 5.14 5.03
C GLY A 114 -20.81 3.79 4.31
N LYS A 115 -20.83 3.80 2.97
CA LYS A 115 -20.83 2.57 2.18
C LYS A 115 -19.53 1.81 2.39
N VAL A 116 -18.39 2.49 2.32
CA VAL A 116 -17.08 1.87 2.54
C VAL A 116 -17.01 1.27 3.95
N MET A 117 -17.32 2.04 4.99
CA MET A 117 -17.26 1.57 6.38
C MET A 117 -18.15 0.34 6.62
N VAL A 118 -19.40 0.37 6.16
CA VAL A 118 -20.33 -0.76 6.34
C VAL A 118 -19.83 -2.00 5.60
N THR A 119 -19.36 -1.85 4.36
CA THR A 119 -18.81 -3.00 3.60
C THR A 119 -17.57 -3.59 4.27
N THR A 120 -16.63 -2.74 4.72
CA THR A 120 -15.44 -3.21 5.44
C THR A 120 -15.83 -3.94 6.72
N TRP A 121 -16.79 -3.41 7.47
CA TRP A 121 -17.25 -4.03 8.71
C TRP A 121 -17.88 -5.40 8.47
N LEU A 122 -18.75 -5.52 7.48
CA LEU A 122 -19.37 -6.79 7.11
C LEU A 122 -18.34 -7.82 6.63
N ASP A 123 -17.33 -7.39 5.87
CA ASP A 123 -16.28 -8.28 5.39
C ASP A 123 -15.33 -8.76 6.49
N LEU A 124 -15.13 -7.96 7.54
CA LEU A 124 -14.36 -8.38 8.72
C LEU A 124 -15.08 -9.45 9.55
N LEU A 125 -16.40 -9.54 9.44
CA LEU A 125 -17.21 -10.58 10.11
C LEU A 125 -17.26 -11.89 9.31
N ASP A 126 -16.88 -11.86 8.04
CA ASP A 126 -16.80 -13.04 7.19
C ASP A 126 -15.44 -13.73 7.36
N VAL A 127 -15.46 -14.98 7.81
CA VAL A 127 -14.26 -15.76 8.12
C VAL A 127 -13.35 -16.01 6.92
N TRP A 128 -13.91 -16.15 5.71
CA TRP A 128 -13.12 -16.37 4.49
C TRP A 128 -12.41 -15.10 4.07
N LYS A 129 -13.11 -13.97 4.15
CA LYS A 129 -12.54 -12.66 3.84
C LYS A 129 -11.50 -12.26 4.88
N LEU A 130 -11.80 -12.43 6.16
CA LEU A 130 -10.88 -12.16 7.26
C LEU A 130 -9.60 -13.02 7.18
N SER A 131 -9.73 -14.31 6.89
CA SER A 131 -8.56 -15.19 6.73
C SER A 131 -7.69 -14.76 5.54
N SER A 132 -8.29 -14.35 4.42
CA SER A 132 -7.52 -13.79 3.29
C SER A 132 -6.74 -12.54 3.68
N MET A 133 -7.34 -11.63 4.47
CA MET A 133 -6.66 -10.45 5.01
C MET A 133 -5.54 -10.84 5.97
N ALA A 134 -5.77 -11.83 6.84
CA ALA A 134 -4.76 -12.31 7.79
C ALA A 134 -3.54 -12.91 7.09
N ILE A 135 -3.75 -13.69 6.03
CA ILE A 135 -2.67 -14.23 5.18
C ILE A 135 -1.90 -13.08 4.52
N ALA A 136 -2.61 -12.12 3.92
CA ALA A 136 -1.99 -10.94 3.31
C ALA A 136 -1.19 -10.12 4.34
N PHE A 137 -1.70 -9.96 5.55
CA PHE A 137 -1.01 -9.30 6.65
C PHE A 137 0.30 -9.99 7.00
N ALA A 138 0.26 -11.32 7.20
CA ALA A 138 1.45 -12.09 7.52
C ALA A 138 2.51 -12.00 6.40
N LEU A 139 2.08 -12.10 5.14
CA LEU A 139 2.96 -11.99 3.97
C LEU A 139 3.59 -10.60 3.87
N ILE A 140 2.81 -9.53 3.96
CA ILE A 140 3.31 -8.14 3.89
C ILE A 140 4.25 -7.86 5.06
N TRP A 141 3.89 -8.30 6.27
CA TRP A 141 4.74 -8.16 7.44
C TRP A 141 6.09 -8.83 7.22
N LEU A 142 6.08 -10.12 6.86
CA LEU A 142 7.29 -10.90 6.64
C LEU A 142 8.17 -10.29 5.55
N LEU A 143 7.58 -9.92 4.41
CA LEU A 143 8.30 -9.30 3.31
C LEU A 143 8.90 -7.95 3.73
N SER A 144 8.18 -7.16 4.52
CA SER A 144 8.69 -5.89 5.02
C SER A 144 9.90 -6.08 5.95
N GLU A 145 9.89 -7.07 6.83
CA GLU A 145 11.01 -7.37 7.72
C GLU A 145 12.22 -7.88 6.91
N LEU A 146 12.01 -8.70 5.88
CA LEU A 146 13.08 -9.13 4.98
C LEU A 146 13.75 -7.96 4.27
N ILE A 147 12.97 -7.04 3.69
CA ILE A 147 13.52 -5.87 3.01
C ILE A 147 14.22 -4.93 4.00
N LYS A 148 13.67 -4.74 5.20
CA LYS A 148 14.37 -3.97 6.25
C LYS A 148 15.74 -4.56 6.54
N LEU A 149 15.86 -5.89 6.65
CA LEU A 149 17.14 -6.57 6.88
C LEU A 149 18.13 -6.37 5.72
N VAL A 150 17.66 -6.48 4.47
CA VAL A 150 18.47 -6.22 3.27
C VAL A 150 18.97 -4.78 3.25
N ASN A 151 18.06 -3.81 3.45
CA ASN A 151 18.40 -2.39 3.49
C ASN A 151 19.38 -2.05 4.61
N HIS A 152 19.25 -2.69 5.77
CA HIS A 152 20.21 -2.54 6.86
C HIS A 152 21.59 -3.10 6.51
N ARG A 153 21.67 -4.29 5.89
CA ARG A 153 22.95 -4.86 5.43
C ARG A 153 23.65 -3.97 4.40
N ILE A 154 22.90 -3.44 3.42
CA ILE A 154 23.45 -2.55 2.38
C ILE A 154 24.04 -1.27 3.01
N ARG A 155 23.38 -0.70 4.02
CA ARG A 155 23.89 0.48 4.73
C ARG A 155 25.20 0.20 5.47
N LEU A 156 25.32 -0.96 6.11
CA LEU A 156 26.56 -1.35 6.81
C LEU A 156 27.73 -1.58 5.86
N THR A 157 27.50 -2.06 4.63
CA THR A 157 28.57 -2.26 3.64
C THR A 157 29.07 -0.97 2.99
N LYS A 158 28.35 0.15 3.14
CA LYS A 158 28.70 1.45 2.56
C LYS A 158 29.44 2.38 3.53
N ASN A 159 29.51 2.03 4.82
CA ASN A 159 30.26 2.74 5.86
C ASN A 159 31.57 2.01 6.15
#